data_AF-A0A8I0FQQ3-F1
#
_entry.id   AF-A0A8I0FQQ3-F1
#
_cell.length_a   1.000
_cell.length_b   1.000
_cell.length_c   1.000
_cell.angle_alpha   90.00
_cell.angle_beta   90.00
_cell.angle_gamma   90.00
#
_symmetry.space_group_name_H-M   'P 1'
#
loop_
_entity.id
_entity.type
_entity.pdbx_description
1 polymer ?
#
loop_
_entity_poly.entity_id
_entity_poly.type
_entity_poly.pdbx_seq_one_letter_code
_entity_poly.pdbx_strand_id
1 'polypeptide(L)'
;MSEQLRIILIIIVSVSIFGLLIFVFVKNYIKNKINYYLNIKNSVKQKLTCHCKNVEIDVKLINGLNDLYRCNCSMCKRKGTIVAIVPKKNLEIVKGQKDITFYQFNTNVAKHFFCNVCGISTHSQRRSDPNTYGINVGCLDGISPQELFNLDVRINDGQNHLKDRK
;
A
#
# COMPACT_ATOMS: atom_id res chain seq x y z
N MET A 1 -46.20 36.01 -10.79
CA MET A 1 -46.11 34.76 -10.01
C MET A 1 -46.32 35.10 -8.55
N SER A 2 -47.33 34.51 -7.88
CA SER A 2 -47.62 34.78 -6.47
C SER A 2 -46.44 34.35 -5.58
N GLU A 3 -46.24 35.01 -4.43
CA GLU A 3 -45.19 34.63 -3.47
C GLU A 3 -45.32 33.16 -3.03
N GLN A 4 -46.54 32.67 -2.87
CA GLN A 4 -46.83 31.27 -2.58
C GLN A 4 -46.23 30.32 -3.63
N LEU A 5 -46.33 30.64 -4.92
CA LEU A 5 -45.72 29.82 -5.97
C LEU A 5 -44.18 29.82 -5.89
N ARG A 6 -43.56 30.95 -5.54
CA ARG A 6 -42.09 31.06 -5.36
C ARG A 6 -41.62 30.17 -4.22
N ILE A 7 -42.31 30.20 -3.09
CA ILE A 7 -41.97 29.39 -1.90
C ILE A 7 -42.10 27.89 -2.23
N ILE A 8 -43.19 27.49 -2.89
CA ILE A 8 -43.39 26.08 -3.29
C ILE A 8 -42.27 25.60 -4.21
N LEU A 9 -41.86 26.41 -5.21
CA LEU A 9 -40.76 26.06 -6.11
C LEU A 9 -39.43 25.91 -5.37
N ILE A 10 -39.11 26.80 -4.43
CA ILE A 10 -37.88 26.70 -3.60
C ILE A 10 -37.89 25.42 -2.77
N ILE A 11 -39.03 25.05 -2.19
CA ILE A 11 -39.16 23.80 -1.42
C ILE A 11 -38.94 22.59 -2.33
N ILE A 12 -39.57 22.54 -3.51
CA ILE A 12 -39.41 21.42 -4.44
C ILE A 12 -37.95 21.28 -4.88
N VAL A 13 -37.31 22.39 -5.25
CA VAL A 13 -35.90 22.40 -5.68
C VAL A 13 -34.99 21.97 -4.53
N SER A 14 -35.18 22.51 -3.33
CA SER A 14 -34.34 22.19 -2.17
C SER A 14 -34.49 20.73 -1.72
N VAL A 15 -35.72 20.20 -1.66
CA VAL A 15 -35.99 18.79 -1.33
C VAL A 15 -35.38 17.86 -2.38
N SER A 16 -35.49 18.22 -3.67
CA SER A 16 -34.90 17.44 -4.76
C SER A 16 -33.37 17.39 -4.71
N ILE A 17 -32.74 18.55 -4.46
CA ILE A 17 -31.27 18.63 -4.31
C ILE A 17 -30.82 17.82 -3.10
N PHE A 18 -31.49 17.97 -1.95
CA PHE A 18 -31.14 17.26 -0.74
C PHE A 18 -31.29 15.73 -0.90
N GLY A 19 -32.38 15.29 -1.54
CA GLY A 19 -32.59 13.89 -1.88
C GLY A 19 -31.49 13.32 -2.78
N LEU A 20 -31.05 14.07 -3.79
CA LEU A 20 -29.94 13.66 -4.65
C LEU A 20 -28.62 13.57 -3.89
N LEU A 21 -28.33 14.54 -3.02
CA LEU A 21 -27.11 14.54 -2.19
C LEU A 21 -27.08 13.32 -1.25
N ILE A 22 -28.20 13.02 -0.57
CA ILE A 22 -28.31 11.82 0.26
C ILE A 22 -28.11 10.56 -0.58
N PHE A 23 -28.76 10.47 -1.74
CA PHE A 23 -28.63 9.31 -2.62
C PHE A 23 -27.19 9.07 -3.05
N VAL A 24 -26.48 10.12 -3.51
CA VAL A 24 -25.07 10.04 -3.90
C VAL A 24 -24.20 9.62 -2.71
N PHE A 25 -24.43 10.19 -1.54
CA PHE A 25 -23.69 9.85 -0.33
C PHE A 25 -23.87 8.38 0.07
N VAL A 26 -25.13 7.92 0.16
CA VAL A 26 -25.46 6.53 0.51
C VAL A 26 -24.90 5.56 -0.51
N LYS A 27 -25.04 5.85 -1.82
CA LYS A 27 -24.48 5.03 -2.90
C LYS A 27 -22.96 4.91 -2.78
N ASN A 28 -22.26 6.02 -2.53
CA ASN A 28 -20.81 6.00 -2.36
C ASN A 28 -20.38 5.25 -1.10
N TYR A 29 -21.09 5.42 0.02
CA TYR A 29 -20.82 4.69 1.26
C TYR A 29 -20.97 3.18 1.08
N ILE A 30 -22.10 2.73 0.49
CA ILE A 30 -22.35 1.31 0.21
C ILE A 30 -21.28 0.77 -0.76
N LYS A 31 -20.98 1.48 -1.84
CA LYS A 31 -19.94 1.08 -2.81
C LYS A 31 -18.59 0.88 -2.14
N ASN A 32 -18.17 1.83 -1.29
CA ASN A 32 -16.90 1.75 -0.57
C ASN A 32 -16.87 0.56 0.39
N LYS A 33 -17.99 0.29 1.08
CA LYS A 33 -18.10 -0.82 2.03
C LYS A 33 -18.11 -2.18 1.31
N ILE A 34 -18.83 -2.31 0.20
CA ILE A 34 -18.80 -3.51 -0.66
C ILE A 34 -17.37 -3.75 -1.17
N ASN A 35 -16.72 -2.72 -1.71
CA ASN A 35 -15.34 -2.83 -2.18
C ASN A 35 -14.40 -3.28 -1.06
N TYR A 36 -14.53 -2.74 0.16
CA TYR A 36 -13.75 -3.19 1.32
C TYR A 36 -13.93 -4.69 1.60
N TYR A 37 -15.16 -5.21 1.61
CA TYR A 37 -15.39 -6.64 1.86
C TYR A 37 -14.94 -7.53 0.69
N LEU A 38 -15.14 -7.11 -0.56
CA LEU A 38 -14.61 -7.82 -1.74
C LEU A 38 -13.08 -7.89 -1.70
N ASN A 39 -12.44 -6.79 -1.31
CA ASN A 39 -10.99 -6.71 -1.18
C ASN A 39 -10.43 -7.65 -0.10
N ILE A 40 -11.16 -7.79 1.02
CA ILE A 40 -10.81 -8.74 2.07
C ILE A 40 -11.05 -10.18 1.60
N LYS A 41 -12.16 -10.45 0.91
CA LYS A 41 -12.46 -11.79 0.40
C LYS A 41 -11.43 -12.26 -0.63
N ASN A 42 -10.92 -11.34 -1.44
CA ASN A 42 -9.87 -11.60 -2.43
C ASN A 42 -8.45 -11.48 -1.86
N SER A 43 -8.30 -11.47 -0.53
CA SER A 43 -6.97 -11.42 0.07
C SER A 43 -6.24 -12.73 -0.16
N VAL A 44 -5.06 -12.66 -0.74
CA VAL A 44 -4.23 -13.84 -0.99
C VAL A 44 -3.09 -13.87 0.02
N LYS A 45 -2.98 -14.98 0.76
CA LYS A 45 -1.82 -15.24 1.61
C LYS A 45 -0.68 -15.71 0.71
N GLN A 46 0.47 -15.06 0.83
CA GLN A 46 1.67 -15.30 0.04
C GLN A 46 2.87 -15.43 0.97
N LYS A 47 3.79 -16.30 0.61
CA LYS A 47 5.05 -16.47 1.34
C LYS A 47 6.11 -15.58 0.70
N LEU A 48 6.92 -14.94 1.53
CA LEU A 48 8.07 -14.15 1.12
C LEU A 48 9.33 -14.74 1.75
N THR A 49 10.30 -15.13 0.92
CA THR A 49 11.57 -15.70 1.38
C THR A 49 12.77 -14.88 0.92
N CYS A 50 13.82 -14.79 1.76
CA CYS A 50 15.11 -14.30 1.28
C CYS A 50 15.81 -15.39 0.44
N HIS A 51 16.87 -15.04 -0.28
CA HIS A 51 17.60 -15.97 -1.16
C HIS A 51 18.05 -17.26 -0.44
N CYS A 52 18.63 -17.15 0.76
CA CYS A 52 19.07 -18.31 1.54
C CYS A 52 17.95 -19.02 2.33
N LYS A 53 16.70 -18.54 2.26
CA LYS A 53 15.52 -19.10 2.95
C LYS A 53 15.62 -19.15 4.49
N ASN A 54 16.55 -18.41 5.08
CA ASN A 54 16.62 -18.24 6.54
C ASN A 54 15.49 -17.34 7.05
N VAL A 55 15.15 -16.30 6.28
CA VAL A 55 14.03 -15.40 6.56
C VAL A 55 12.81 -15.84 5.76
N GLU A 56 11.71 -16.09 6.46
CA GLU A 56 10.40 -16.39 5.90
C GLU A 56 9.36 -15.47 6.53
N ILE A 57 8.53 -14.86 5.69
CA ILE A 57 7.51 -13.91 6.08
C ILE A 57 6.20 -14.29 5.40
N ASP A 58 5.15 -14.44 6.20
CA ASP A 58 3.79 -14.56 5.68
C ASP A 58 3.23 -13.17 5.43
N VAL A 59 2.73 -12.96 4.21
CA VAL A 59 2.18 -11.68 3.77
C VAL A 59 0.77 -11.86 3.24
N LYS A 60 -0.16 -11.04 3.72
CA LYS A 60 -1.53 -10.97 3.23
C LYS A 60 -1.68 -9.79 2.27
N LEU A 61 -1.72 -10.09 0.96
CA LEU A 61 -1.94 -9.08 -0.07
C LEU A 61 -3.43 -8.79 -0.19
N ILE A 62 -3.81 -7.52 -0.01
CA ILE A 62 -5.18 -7.05 -0.25
C ILE A 62 -5.25 -6.65 -1.73
N ASN A 63 -6.10 -7.32 -2.50
CA ASN A 63 -6.25 -7.15 -3.96
C ASN A 63 -5.05 -7.59 -4.81
N GLY A 64 -4.15 -8.42 -4.29
CA GLY A 64 -2.96 -8.85 -5.02
C GLY A 64 -1.91 -7.73 -5.18
N LEU A 65 -1.15 -7.77 -6.27
CA LEU A 65 -0.05 -6.85 -6.55
C LEU A 65 -0.54 -5.64 -7.36
N ASN A 66 -1.07 -4.62 -6.66
CA ASN A 66 -1.45 -3.34 -7.27
C ASN A 66 -0.57 -2.20 -6.74
N ASP A 67 -0.52 -1.08 -7.46
CA ASP A 67 0.23 0.13 -7.10
C ASP A 67 1.70 -0.14 -6.74
N LEU A 68 2.36 -0.96 -7.56
CA LEU A 68 3.75 -1.30 -7.39
C LEU A 68 4.65 -0.11 -7.74
N TYR A 69 5.70 0.10 -6.96
CA TYR A 69 6.64 1.19 -7.24
C TYR A 69 8.10 0.84 -6.97
N ARG A 70 8.97 1.56 -7.66
CA ARG A 70 10.38 1.75 -7.30
C ARG A 70 10.58 3.17 -6.80
N CYS A 71 11.28 3.32 -5.68
CA CYS A 71 11.61 4.65 -5.16
C CYS A 71 12.98 5.09 -5.69
N ASN A 72 13.07 6.32 -6.18
CA ASN A 72 14.28 6.88 -6.80
C ASN A 72 15.24 7.57 -5.79
N CYS A 73 14.97 7.53 -4.48
CA CYS A 73 15.85 8.16 -3.49
C CYS A 73 17.24 7.50 -3.48
N SER A 74 18.23 8.17 -2.88
CA SER A 74 19.63 7.72 -2.87
C SER A 74 19.83 6.28 -2.38
N MET A 75 19.04 5.83 -1.40
CA MET A 75 19.08 4.47 -0.88
C MET A 75 18.27 3.49 -1.75
N CYS A 76 17.02 3.81 -2.07
CA CYS A 76 16.12 2.89 -2.76
C CYS A 76 16.56 2.60 -4.21
N LYS A 77 17.15 3.57 -4.90
CA LYS A 77 17.71 3.36 -6.25
C LYS A 77 18.84 2.33 -6.27
N ARG A 78 19.61 2.22 -5.17
CA ARG A 78 20.68 1.22 -5.01
C ARG A 78 20.14 -0.17 -4.71
N LYS A 79 19.00 -0.26 -4.01
CA LYS A 79 18.32 -1.52 -3.74
C LYS A 79 17.63 -2.10 -4.97
N GLY A 80 17.05 -1.26 -5.82
CA GLY A 80 16.36 -1.68 -7.06
C GLY A 80 15.07 -2.49 -6.85
N THR A 81 14.61 -2.65 -5.60
CA THR A 81 13.45 -3.49 -5.27
C THR A 81 12.15 -2.90 -5.80
N ILE A 82 11.31 -3.74 -6.41
CA ILE A 82 9.89 -3.42 -6.67
C ILE A 82 9.15 -3.60 -5.35
N VAL A 83 8.41 -2.57 -4.93
CA VAL A 83 7.77 -2.52 -3.62
C VAL A 83 6.25 -2.62 -3.75
N ALA A 84 5.65 -3.53 -2.99
CA ALA A 84 4.21 -3.54 -2.69
C ALA A 84 3.98 -3.07 -1.25
N ILE A 85 2.89 -2.32 -1.01
CA ILE A 85 2.55 -1.81 0.33
C ILE A 85 1.58 -2.77 1.01
N VAL A 86 1.88 -3.12 2.25
CA VAL A 86 0.97 -3.89 3.10
C VAL A 86 0.81 -3.24 4.48
N PRO A 87 -0.39 -3.30 5.08
CA PRO A 87 -0.57 -2.93 6.50
C PRO A 87 0.33 -3.78 7.40
N LYS A 88 0.81 -3.22 8.52
CA LYS A 88 1.61 -3.98 9.50
C LYS A 88 0.98 -5.30 9.93
N LYS A 89 -0.33 -5.29 10.19
CA LYS A 89 -1.12 -6.48 10.60
C LYS A 89 -1.19 -7.59 9.53
N ASN A 90 -0.77 -7.29 8.30
CA ASN A 90 -0.79 -8.22 7.18
C ASN A 90 0.59 -8.82 6.89
N LEU A 91 1.58 -8.60 7.76
CA LEU A 91 2.92 -9.14 7.64
C LEU A 91 3.31 -9.81 8.94
N GLU A 92 3.67 -11.08 8.88
CA GLU A 92 4.11 -11.87 10.02
C GLU A 92 5.44 -12.55 9.70
N ILE A 93 6.45 -12.37 10.56
CA ILE A 93 7.74 -13.03 10.39
C ILE A 93 7.61 -14.44 10.97
N VAL A 94 7.63 -15.44 10.09
CA VAL A 94 7.43 -16.86 10.46
C VAL A 94 8.76 -17.51 10.86
N LYS A 95 9.87 -17.09 10.25
CA LYS A 95 11.20 -17.65 10.47
C LYS A 95 12.30 -16.61 10.31
N GLY A 96 13.38 -16.77 11.06
CA GLY A 96 14.62 -16.03 10.82
C GLY A 96 14.66 -14.64 11.45
N GLN A 97 13.88 -14.38 12.51
CA GLN A 97 13.90 -13.09 13.22
C GLN A 97 15.32 -12.66 13.63
N LYS A 98 16.16 -13.62 14.06
CA LYS A 98 17.58 -13.40 14.40
C LYS A 98 18.48 -13.07 13.21
N ASP A 99 18.06 -13.47 12.00
CA ASP A 99 18.82 -13.26 10.76
C ASP A 99 18.33 -11.99 10.03
N ILE A 100 17.32 -11.31 10.56
CA ILE A 100 16.87 -10.01 10.09
C ILE A 100 17.63 -8.92 10.84
N THR A 101 18.31 -8.06 10.09
CA THR A 101 18.85 -6.79 10.60
C THR A 101 18.22 -5.63 9.83
N PHE A 102 18.46 -4.39 10.27
CA PHE A 102 17.95 -3.21 9.59
C PHE A 102 18.96 -2.07 9.53
N TYR A 103 18.76 -1.22 8.52
CA TYR A 103 19.49 0.03 8.35
C TYR A 103 18.54 1.24 8.45
N GLN A 104 19.00 2.31 9.10
CA GLN A 104 18.32 3.60 9.17
C GLN A 104 19.31 4.71 8.82
N PHE A 105 18.77 5.80 8.26
CA PHE A 105 19.54 6.99 7.91
C PHE A 105 18.62 8.21 7.85
N ASN A 106 19.22 9.39 7.65
CA ASN A 106 18.51 10.67 7.54
C ASN A 106 17.62 10.93 8.77
N THR A 107 16.28 10.90 8.62
CA THR A 107 15.35 11.16 9.73
C THR A 107 15.23 10.00 10.72
N ASN A 108 15.89 8.86 10.48
CA ASN A 108 15.82 7.65 11.30
C ASN A 108 14.39 7.11 11.54
N VAL A 109 13.46 7.44 10.65
CA VAL A 109 12.06 6.95 10.72
C VAL A 109 11.88 5.66 9.92
N ALA A 110 12.39 5.60 8.69
CA ALA A 110 12.34 4.38 7.90
C ALA A 110 13.24 3.32 8.51
N LYS A 111 12.78 2.06 8.51
CA LYS A 111 13.61 0.89 8.85
C LYS A 111 13.70 0.01 7.62
N HIS A 112 14.91 -0.22 7.14
CA HIS A 112 15.16 -1.01 5.95
C HIS A 112 15.66 -2.40 6.35
N PHE A 113 14.79 -3.41 6.36
CA PHE A 113 15.13 -4.75 6.81
C PHE A 113 15.77 -5.59 5.69
N PHE A 114 16.74 -6.41 6.05
CA PHE A 114 17.42 -7.34 5.16
C PHE A 114 17.98 -8.55 5.93
N CYS A 115 18.19 -9.64 5.20
CA CYS A 115 18.84 -10.83 5.75
C CYS A 115 20.34 -10.58 5.96
N ASN A 116 20.86 -10.78 7.16
CA ASN A 116 22.29 -10.63 7.47
C ASN A 116 23.16 -11.73 6.84
N VAL A 117 22.57 -12.84 6.38
CA VAL A 117 23.29 -13.95 5.73
C VAL A 117 23.47 -13.72 4.22
N CYS A 118 22.39 -13.35 3.51
CA CYS A 118 22.43 -13.21 2.04
C CYS A 118 22.27 -11.76 1.53
N GLY A 119 22.12 -10.78 2.41
CA GLY A 119 21.98 -9.36 2.06
C GLY A 119 20.64 -8.95 1.43
N ILE A 120 19.76 -9.91 1.10
CA ILE A 120 18.48 -9.62 0.43
C ILE A 120 17.58 -8.76 1.32
N SER A 121 17.11 -7.64 0.77
CA SER A 121 16.10 -6.79 1.41
C SER A 121 14.73 -7.42 1.27
N THR A 122 14.12 -7.80 2.40
CA THR A 122 12.81 -8.47 2.43
C THR A 122 11.67 -7.45 2.53
N HIS A 123 11.77 -6.52 3.47
CA HIS A 123 10.75 -5.51 3.70
C HIS A 123 11.32 -4.23 4.32
N SER A 124 10.51 -3.19 4.42
CA SER A 124 10.88 -1.92 5.04
C SER A 124 9.70 -1.25 5.73
N GLN A 125 9.90 -0.72 6.93
CA GLN A 125 8.94 0.18 7.56
C GLN A 125 9.02 1.54 6.86
N ARG A 126 7.89 2.00 6.32
CA ARG A 126 7.86 3.21 5.50
C ARG A 126 7.90 4.47 6.37
N ARG A 127 8.65 5.47 5.90
CA ARG A 127 8.68 6.80 6.53
C ARG A 127 7.40 7.59 6.30
N SER A 128 6.81 7.47 5.11
CA SER A 128 5.58 8.18 4.75
C SER A 128 4.43 7.78 5.67
N ASP A 129 4.31 6.48 5.94
CA ASP A 129 3.32 5.90 6.84
C ASP A 129 3.94 4.77 7.69
N PRO A 130 4.25 5.03 8.97
CA PRO A 130 4.82 4.06 9.90
C PRO A 130 3.92 2.85 10.21
N ASN A 131 2.65 2.85 9.83
CA ASN A 131 1.71 1.74 10.01
C ASN A 131 1.72 0.74 8.84
N THR A 132 2.58 0.98 7.84
CA THR A 132 2.71 0.13 6.66
C THR A 132 4.14 -0.39 6.49
N TYR A 133 4.23 -1.56 5.87
CA TYR A 133 5.47 -2.09 5.32
C TYR A 133 5.47 -1.99 3.80
N GLY A 134 6.64 -1.74 3.22
CA GLY A 134 6.92 -2.03 1.82
C GLY A 134 7.67 -3.35 1.71
N ILE A 135 7.08 -4.35 1.07
CA ILE A 135 7.71 -5.66 0.83
C ILE A 135 8.43 -5.67 -0.52
N ASN A 136 9.52 -6.42 -0.64
CA ASN A 136 10.17 -6.67 -1.92
C ASN A 136 9.42 -7.76 -2.69
N VAL A 137 8.80 -7.39 -3.81
CA VAL A 137 8.01 -8.30 -4.66
C VAL A 137 8.86 -9.45 -5.20
N GLY A 138 10.14 -9.22 -5.48
CA GLY A 138 11.05 -10.26 -5.97
C GLY A 138 11.38 -11.35 -4.95
N CYS A 139 10.97 -11.18 -3.69
CA CYS A 139 11.09 -12.20 -2.66
C CYS A 139 9.82 -13.03 -2.47
N LEU A 140 8.72 -12.73 -3.18
CA LEU A 140 7.49 -13.52 -3.09
C LEU A 140 7.69 -14.87 -3.77
N ASP A 141 7.28 -15.93 -3.08
CA ASP A 141 7.27 -17.26 -3.68
C ASP A 141 6.22 -17.30 -4.80
N GLY A 142 6.54 -17.97 -5.90
CA GLY A 142 5.62 -18.15 -7.02
C GLY A 142 5.59 -17.01 -8.04
N ILE A 143 6.43 -15.97 -7.92
CA ILE A 143 6.67 -15.03 -9.01
C ILE A 143 7.88 -15.46 -9.84
N SER A 144 7.68 -15.71 -11.12
CA SER A 144 8.78 -15.99 -12.04
C SER A 144 9.57 -14.72 -12.37
N PRO A 145 10.86 -14.82 -12.77
CA PRO A 145 11.62 -13.67 -13.24
C PRO A 145 10.94 -12.92 -14.38
N GLN A 146 10.30 -13.64 -15.30
CA GLN A 146 9.62 -13.04 -16.44
C GLN A 146 8.38 -12.25 -16.02
N GLU A 147 7.56 -12.78 -15.10
CA GLU A 147 6.44 -12.03 -14.53
C GLU A 147 6.95 -10.79 -13.80
N LEU A 148 7.97 -10.93 -12.94
CA LEU A 148 8.55 -9.83 -12.16
C LEU A 148 9.02 -8.67 -13.05
N PHE A 149 9.68 -8.97 -14.17
CA PHE A 149 10.20 -7.95 -15.09
C PHE A 149 9.15 -7.31 -15.99
N ASN A 150 7.99 -7.96 -16.14
CA ASN A 150 6.86 -7.45 -16.92
C ASN A 150 5.81 -6.72 -16.06
N LEU A 151 6.01 -6.61 -14.74
CA LEU A 151 5.11 -5.86 -13.86
C LEU A 151 5.08 -4.38 -14.25
N ASP A 152 3.89 -3.78 -14.25
CA ASP A 152 3.73 -2.33 -14.31
C ASP A 152 4.18 -1.72 -12.98
N VAL A 153 5.19 -0.85 -13.03
CA VAL A 153 5.86 -0.30 -11.86
C VAL A 153 6.08 1.19 -12.05
N ARG A 154 5.41 2.00 -11.22
CA ARG A 154 5.62 3.45 -11.22
C ARG A 154 6.90 3.84 -10.48
N ILE A 155 7.39 5.04 -10.77
CA ILE A 155 8.46 5.66 -10.00
C ILE A 155 7.83 6.49 -8.87
N ASN A 156 8.23 6.23 -7.63
CA ASN A 156 7.93 7.09 -6.50
C ASN A 156 9.07 8.11 -6.31
N ASP A 157 8.75 9.40 -6.33
CA ASP A 157 9.72 10.46 -6.05
C ASP A 157 10.06 10.51 -4.56
N GLY A 158 11.12 9.79 -4.20
CA GLY A 158 11.69 9.82 -2.86
C GLY A 158 12.85 10.81 -2.73
N GLN A 159 13.30 11.45 -3.81
CA GLN A 159 14.31 12.50 -3.74
C GLN A 159 13.72 13.79 -3.20
N ASN A 160 12.49 14.14 -3.61
CA ASN A 160 11.81 15.37 -3.19
C ASN A 160 10.67 15.12 -2.19
N HIS A 161 10.86 14.17 -1.27
CA HIS A 161 9.82 13.74 -0.35
C HIS A 161 9.35 14.88 0.57
N LEU A 162 8.03 15.04 0.73
CA LEU A 162 7.43 16.18 1.46
C LEU A 162 7.96 16.35 2.88
N LYS A 163 8.19 15.26 3.61
CA LYS A 163 8.75 15.30 4.98
C LYS A 163 10.24 15.71 5.07
N ASP A 164 10.94 15.86 3.94
CA ASP A 164 12.32 16.40 3.91
C ASP A 164 12.36 17.91 3.62
N ARG A 165 11.23 18.50 3.19
CA ARG A 165 11.12 19.93 2.95
C ARG A 165 11.03 20.62 4.31
N LYS A 166 12.08 21.37 4.65
CA LYS A 166 12.10 22.25 5.82
C LYS A 166 11.19 23.44 5.61
#